data_AF-A0AAP5MBV8-F1
#
_entry.id   AF-A0AAP5MBV8-F1
#
_cell.length_a   1.000
_cell.length_b   1.000
_cell.length_c   1.000
_cell.angle_alpha   90.00
_cell.angle_beta   90.00
_cell.angle_gamma   90.00
#
_symmetry.space_group_name_H-M   'P 1'
#
loop_
_entity.id
_entity.type
_entity.pdbx_description
1 polymer ?
#
loop_
_entity_poly.entity_id
_entity_poly.type
_entity_poly.pdbx_seq_one_letter_code
_entity_poly.pdbx_strand_id
1 'polypeptide(L)'
;MVDFPTPVIEYVLTLIIENRSLAYFLVNKDGCLLTWGGKLAEYGVTNLRKGENALNQICFLEGLLPLDDFPLFLPCLQTELGRCADVHIFSTEEGDWVLLLDATLNKMQTSIIQQQANELSLLQEKGLRGWELEIN
;
A
#
# COMPACT_ATOMS: atom_id res chain seq x y z
N MET A 1 -20.94 5.41 13.23
CA MET A 1 -21.76 4.20 13.49
C MET A 1 -21.92 3.49 12.16
N VAL A 2 -21.38 2.29 12.03
CA VAL A 2 -21.36 1.54 10.77
C VAL A 2 -22.73 0.86 10.66
N ASP A 3 -23.63 1.40 9.84
CA ASP A 3 -25.01 0.91 9.66
C ASP A 3 -25.03 -0.34 8.75
N PHE A 4 -24.36 -1.40 9.21
CA PHE A 4 -24.25 -2.65 8.46
C PHE A 4 -24.49 -3.84 9.39
N PRO A 5 -25.22 -4.88 8.92
CA PRO A 5 -25.38 -6.12 9.66
C PRO A 5 -24.03 -6.78 9.98
N THR A 6 -23.92 -7.40 11.15
CA THR A 6 -22.71 -8.12 11.59
C THR A 6 -22.15 -9.09 10.54
N PRO A 7 -22.96 -9.91 9.83
CA PRO A 7 -22.43 -10.83 8.82
C PRO A 7 -21.70 -10.12 7.67
N VAL A 8 -22.12 -8.90 7.32
CA VAL A 8 -21.47 -8.10 6.28
C VAL A 8 -20.11 -7.61 6.77
N ILE A 9 -20.04 -7.13 8.02
CA ILE A 9 -18.78 -6.68 8.64
C ILE A 9 -17.79 -7.85 8.74
N GLU A 10 -18.24 -9.01 9.23
CA GLU A 10 -17.41 -10.22 9.35
C GLU A 10 -16.88 -10.69 7.99
N TYR A 11 -17.72 -10.69 6.96
CA TYR A 11 -17.30 -11.05 5.61
C TYR A 11 -16.24 -10.08 5.06
N VAL A 12 -16.44 -8.77 5.22
CA VAL A 12 -15.47 -7.74 4.78
C VAL A 12 -14.15 -7.86 5.55
N LEU A 13 -14.21 -8.07 6.87
CA LEU A 13 -13.00 -8.29 7.68
C LEU A 13 -12.25 -9.54 7.22
N THR A 14 -12.96 -10.64 6.99
CA THR A 14 -12.36 -11.89 6.50
C THR A 14 -11.69 -11.67 5.14
N LEU A 15 -12.37 -10.99 4.22
CA LEU A 15 -11.83 -10.63 2.90
C LEU A 15 -10.53 -9.83 3.02
N ILE A 16 -10.49 -8.85 3.91
CA ILE A 16 -9.31 -8.00 4.12
C ILE A 16 -8.16 -8.79 4.78
N ILE A 17 -8.47 -9.53 5.85
CA ILE A 17 -7.48 -10.27 6.64
C ILE A 17 -6.83 -11.38 5.79
N GLU A 18 -7.64 -12.15 5.06
CA GLU A 18 -7.17 -13.31 4.32
C GLU A 18 -6.60 -12.93 2.95
N ASN A 19 -7.36 -12.18 2.14
CA ASN A 19 -7.03 -11.96 0.73
C ASN A 19 -6.15 -10.74 0.50
N ARG A 20 -6.10 -9.79 1.44
CA ARG A 20 -5.21 -8.62 1.36
C ARG A 20 -4.05 -8.70 2.35
N SER A 21 -3.77 -9.87 2.91
CA SER A 21 -2.64 -10.10 3.81
C SER A 21 -2.47 -8.96 4.83
N LEU A 22 -3.54 -8.64 5.56
CA LEU A 22 -3.53 -7.50 6.48
C LEU A 22 -2.35 -7.59 7.45
N ALA A 23 -1.64 -6.47 7.58
CA ALA A 23 -0.62 -6.26 8.58
C ALA A 23 -0.77 -4.86 9.17
N TYR A 24 -0.36 -4.69 10.42
CA TYR A 24 -0.48 -3.40 11.08
C TYR A 24 0.59 -3.18 12.15
N PHE A 25 0.79 -1.91 12.51
CA PHE A 25 1.51 -1.51 13.70
C PHE A 25 1.04 -0.15 14.22
N LEU A 26 1.30 0.10 15.50
CA LEU A 26 1.01 1.34 16.20
C LEU A 26 2.31 1.97 16.67
N VAL A 27 2.47 3.24 16.35
CA VAL A 27 3.60 4.07 16.79
C VAL A 27 3.05 5.15 17.72
N ASN A 28 3.64 5.30 18.91
CA ASN A 28 3.21 6.36 19.83
C ASN A 28 3.67 7.74 19.32
N LYS A 29 3.25 8.82 20.00
CA LYS A 29 3.63 10.19 19.65
C LYS A 29 5.13 10.49 19.80
N ASP A 30 5.87 9.67 20.54
CA ASP A 30 7.33 9.76 20.65
C ASP A 30 8.06 9.04 19.51
N GLY A 31 7.32 8.42 18.56
CA GLY A 31 7.90 7.67 17.44
C GLY A 31 8.31 6.23 17.79
N CYS A 32 7.91 5.72 18.96
CA CYS A 32 8.23 4.37 19.43
C CYS A 32 7.14 3.36 19.11
N LEU A 33 7.56 2.14 18.75
CA LEU A 33 6.66 1.05 18.38
C LEU A 33 5.94 0.47 19.60
N LEU A 34 4.61 0.54 19.65
CA LEU A 34 3.79 0.04 20.76
C LEU A 34 3.29 -1.38 20.56
N THR A 35 2.73 -1.66 19.39
CA THR A 35 2.16 -2.97 19.05
C THR A 35 2.16 -3.17 17.54
N TRP A 36 2.07 -4.43 17.12
CA TRP A 36 2.02 -4.83 15.72
C TRP A 36 1.37 -6.20 15.56
N GLY A 37 0.97 -6.53 14.35
CA GLY A 37 0.32 -7.81 14.06
C GLY A 37 0.07 -8.04 12.58
N GLY A 38 -0.59 -9.16 12.30
CA GLY A 38 -0.86 -9.61 10.93
C GLY A 38 0.40 -10.08 10.21
N LYS A 39 0.39 -9.99 8.88
CA LYS A 39 1.39 -10.63 8.01
C LYS A 39 2.60 -9.73 7.68
N LEU A 40 3.15 -9.00 8.66
CA LEU A 40 4.25 -8.04 8.46
C LEU A 40 5.48 -8.63 7.75
N ALA A 41 5.79 -9.89 8.03
CA ALA A 41 6.90 -10.60 7.40
C ALA A 41 6.76 -10.70 5.86
N GLU A 42 5.53 -10.72 5.34
CA GLU A 42 5.28 -10.73 3.88
C GLU A 42 5.68 -9.40 3.21
N TYR A 43 5.78 -8.33 3.99
CA TYR A 43 6.16 -6.99 3.54
C TYR A 43 7.63 -6.65 3.87
N GLY A 44 8.43 -7.63 4.29
CA GLY A 44 9.83 -7.42 4.67
C GLY A 44 10.03 -6.85 6.08
N VAL A 45 8.94 -6.54 6.79
CA VAL A 45 9.01 -6.01 8.15
C VAL A 45 9.15 -7.17 9.15
N THR A 46 10.35 -7.37 9.67
CA THR A 46 10.69 -8.45 10.61
C THR A 46 11.54 -7.93 11.77
N ASN A 47 11.72 -8.76 12.81
CA ASN A 47 12.60 -8.46 13.95
C ASN A 47 12.28 -7.16 14.71
N LEU A 48 11.00 -6.76 14.71
CA LEU A 48 10.51 -5.59 15.43
C LEU A 48 10.70 -5.72 16.94
N ARG A 49 11.08 -4.61 17.57
CA ARG A 49 11.28 -4.47 19.02
C ARG A 49 10.34 -3.42 19.56
N LYS A 50 9.59 -3.80 20.59
CA LYS A 50 8.65 -2.92 21.28
C LYS A 50 9.42 -1.84 22.06
N GLY A 51 8.92 -0.61 22.02
CA GLY A 51 9.50 0.55 22.70
C GLY A 51 10.69 1.18 21.98
N GLU A 52 11.24 0.51 20.97
CA GLU A 52 12.27 1.08 20.10
C GLU A 52 11.64 2.01 19.05
N ASN A 53 12.45 2.95 18.55
CA ASN A 53 12.01 3.88 17.53
C ASN A 53 11.57 3.13 16.25
N ALA A 54 10.37 3.43 15.76
CA ALA A 54 9.79 2.75 14.60
C ALA A 54 10.52 3.12 13.30
N LEU A 55 11.00 4.36 13.17
CA LEU A 55 11.73 4.84 11.97
C LEU A 55 13.07 4.12 11.79
N ASN A 56 13.71 3.70 12.89
CA ASN A 56 14.95 2.92 12.83
C ASN A 56 14.75 1.46 12.37
N GLN A 57 13.52 0.96 12.42
CA GLN A 57 13.20 -0.44 12.15
C GLN A 57 12.36 -0.62 10.87
N ILE A 58 11.68 0.44 10.43
CA ILE A 58 10.74 0.43 9.32
C ILE A 58 11.04 1.64 8.43
N CYS A 59 11.96 1.44 7.48
CA CYS A 59 12.53 2.54 6.69
C CYS A 59 11.50 3.38 5.92
N PHE A 60 10.41 2.78 5.44
CA PHE A 60 9.40 3.52 4.66
C PHE A 60 8.58 4.51 5.50
N LEU A 61 8.66 4.46 6.83
CA LEU A 61 7.99 5.43 7.71
C LEU A 61 8.74 6.74 7.86
N GLU A 62 10.02 6.78 7.46
CA GLU A 62 10.83 7.97 7.57
C GLU A 62 10.22 9.12 6.75
N GLY A 63 9.95 10.24 7.42
CA GLY A 63 9.28 11.41 6.82
C GLY A 63 7.76 11.30 6.71
N LEU A 64 7.13 10.19 7.15
CA LEU A 64 5.67 10.02 7.19
C LEU A 64 5.06 10.21 8.58
N LEU A 65 5.84 9.99 9.64
CA LEU A 65 5.40 10.04 11.02
C LEU A 65 6.22 11.05 11.85
N PRO A 66 5.61 11.67 12.89
CA PRO A 66 4.20 11.56 13.27
C PRO A 66 3.27 12.25 12.25
N LEU A 67 2.01 11.84 12.22
CA LEU A 67 1.00 12.45 11.35
C LEU A 67 0.50 13.80 11.90
N ASP A 68 0.33 14.78 11.01
CA ASP A 68 -0.27 16.09 11.29
C ASP A 68 -1.82 16.03 11.25
N ASP A 69 -2.42 15.11 12.00
CA ASP A 69 -3.88 14.91 12.20
C ASP A 69 -4.71 14.44 10.98
N PHE A 70 -4.17 14.39 9.77
CA PHE A 70 -4.90 13.88 8.60
C PHE A 70 -4.51 12.44 8.25
N PRO A 71 -5.48 11.54 7.98
CA PRO A 71 -5.17 10.21 7.47
C PRO A 71 -4.41 10.30 6.13
N LEU A 72 -3.34 9.50 6.00
CA LEU A 72 -2.55 9.39 4.80
C LEU A 72 -2.79 8.05 4.12
N PHE A 73 -2.88 8.06 2.80
CA PHE A 73 -2.99 6.86 1.98
C PHE A 73 -1.90 6.85 0.91
N LEU A 74 -1.08 5.80 0.92
CA LEU A 74 -0.02 5.57 -0.07
C LEU A 74 -0.34 4.28 -0.84
N PRO A 75 -0.87 4.39 -2.07
CA PRO A 75 -1.23 3.21 -2.86
C PRO A 75 0.02 2.52 -3.44
N CYS A 76 -0.03 1.19 -3.52
CA CYS A 76 0.96 0.37 -4.24
C CYS A 76 2.43 0.62 -3.86
N LEU A 77 2.71 0.93 -2.59
CA LEU A 77 4.06 1.08 -2.05
C LEU A 77 4.82 -0.23 -2.20
N GLN A 78 5.96 -0.18 -2.90
CA GLN A 78 6.76 -1.36 -3.13
C GLN A 78 7.61 -1.67 -1.90
N THR A 79 7.49 -2.89 -1.41
CA THR A 79 8.26 -3.40 -0.28
C THR A 79 9.53 -4.11 -0.76
N GLU A 80 10.48 -4.31 0.14
CA GLU A 80 11.78 -4.94 -0.17
C GLU A 80 11.64 -6.35 -0.74
N LEU A 81 10.55 -7.06 -0.40
CA LEU A 81 10.28 -8.42 -0.90
C LEU A 81 9.53 -8.45 -2.24
N GLY A 82 9.45 -7.33 -2.95
CA GLY A 82 8.82 -7.23 -4.27
C GLY A 82 7.29 -7.22 -4.24
N ARG A 83 6.67 -7.37 -3.06
CA ARG A 83 5.23 -7.16 -2.88
C ARG A 83 4.88 -5.69 -2.85
N CYS A 84 3.67 -5.36 -3.26
CA CYS A 84 3.15 -4.00 -3.18
C CYS A 84 2.04 -3.92 -2.13
N ALA A 85 2.10 -2.89 -1.30
CA ALA A 85 1.16 -2.64 -0.23
C ALA A 85 0.47 -1.30 -0.43
N ASP A 86 -0.85 -1.30 -0.29
CA ASP A 86 -1.62 -0.11 0.03
C ASP A 86 -1.41 0.20 1.50
N VAL A 87 -0.79 1.34 1.80
CA VAL A 87 -0.48 1.77 3.17
C VAL A 87 -1.49 2.83 3.60
N HIS A 88 -2.19 2.55 4.69
CA HIS A 88 -3.10 3.50 5.34
C HIS A 88 -2.50 3.92 6.69
N ILE A 89 -2.41 5.21 6.92
CA ILE A 89 -1.91 5.78 8.17
C ILE A 89 -2.99 6.68 8.74
N PHE A 90 -3.32 6.53 10.02
CA PHE A 90 -4.28 7.40 10.70
C PHE A 90 -3.92 7.56 12.18
N SER A 91 -4.22 8.74 12.72
CA SER A 91 -3.94 9.06 14.11
C SER A 91 -5.13 8.74 15.03
N THR A 92 -4.81 8.29 16.23
CA THR A 92 -5.71 8.11 17.37
C THR A 92 -5.09 8.73 18.61
N GLU A 93 -5.79 8.72 19.75
CA GLU A 93 -5.24 9.20 21.03
C GLU A 93 -3.98 8.42 21.45
N GLU A 94 -3.89 7.14 21.09
CA GLU A 94 -2.78 6.25 21.46
C GLU A 94 -1.53 6.48 20.61
N GLY A 95 -1.68 7.10 19.44
CA GLY A 95 -0.63 7.24 18.44
C GLY A 95 -1.13 7.03 17.01
N ASP A 96 -0.19 6.80 16.11
CA ASP A 96 -0.45 6.65 14.68
C ASP A 96 -0.45 5.17 14.30
N TRP A 97 -1.58 4.73 13.78
CA TRP A 97 -1.76 3.39 13.23
C TRP A 97 -1.30 3.36 11.79
N VAL A 98 -0.60 2.30 11.43
CA VAL A 98 -0.20 2.00 10.06
C VAL A 98 -0.73 0.64 9.69
N LEU A 99 -1.47 0.57 8.58
CA LEU A 99 -2.02 -0.65 8.02
C LEU A 99 -1.41 -0.89 6.65
N LEU A 100 -1.08 -2.14 6.37
CA LEU A 100 -0.59 -2.61 5.08
C LEU A 100 -1.58 -3.63 4.53
N LEU A 101 -2.00 -3.39 3.30
CA LEU A 101 -2.89 -4.25 2.56
C LEU A 101 -2.25 -4.62 1.22
N ASP A 102 -2.17 -5.90 0.92
CA ASP A 102 -1.61 -6.38 -0.34
C ASP A 102 -2.39 -5.78 -1.52
N ALA A 103 -1.64 -5.15 -2.41
CA ALA A 103 -2.10 -4.51 -3.63
C ALA A 103 -1.37 -5.08 -4.85
N THR A 104 -0.63 -6.18 -4.69
CA THR A 104 0.18 -6.79 -5.76
C THR A 104 -0.69 -7.19 -6.94
N LEU A 105 -1.84 -7.84 -6.70
CA LEU A 105 -2.80 -8.19 -7.76
C LEU A 105 -3.34 -6.94 -8.47
N ASN A 106 -3.71 -5.90 -7.72
CA ASN A 106 -4.23 -4.66 -8.27
C ASN A 106 -3.16 -3.98 -9.15
N LYS A 107 -1.91 -3.88 -8.67
CA LYS A 107 -0.80 -3.35 -9.44
C LYS A 107 -0.55 -4.15 -10.72
N MET A 108 -0.57 -5.49 -10.66
CA MET A 108 -0.40 -6.33 -11.84
C MET A 108 -1.49 -6.05 -12.90
N GLN A 109 -2.76 -5.94 -12.48
CA GLN A 109 -3.85 -5.62 -13.40
C GLN A 109 -3.66 -4.24 -14.04
N THR A 110 -3.32 -3.22 -13.25
CA THR A 110 -3.04 -1.88 -13.78
C THR A 110 -1.86 -1.87 -14.74
N SER A 111 -0.78 -2.61 -14.44
CA SER A 111 0.39 -2.71 -15.31
C SER A 111 0.08 -3.36 -16.66
N ILE A 112 -0.74 -4.42 -16.69
CA ILE A 112 -1.15 -5.06 -17.95
C ILE A 112 -1.91 -4.07 -18.83
N ILE A 113 -2.87 -3.35 -18.24
CA ILE A 113 -3.67 -2.34 -18.97
C ILE A 113 -2.78 -1.22 -19.50
N GLN A 114 -1.85 -0.72 -18.68
CA GLN A 114 -0.90 0.32 -19.10
C GLN A 114 0.02 -0.16 -20.23
N GLN A 115 0.50 -1.40 -20.17
CA GLN A 115 1.33 -1.96 -21.23
C GLN A 115 0.56 -2.03 -22.55
N GLN A 116 -0.68 -2.54 -22.53
CA GLN A 116 -1.52 -2.62 -23.73
C GLN A 116 -1.82 -1.23 -24.31
N ALA A 117 -2.11 -0.24 -23.45
CA ALA A 117 -2.34 1.13 -23.88
C ALA A 117 -1.09 1.74 -24.54
N ASN A 118 0.10 1.51 -23.96
CA ASN A 118 1.36 1.98 -24.52
C ASN A 118 1.68 1.30 -25.87
N GLU A 119 1.46 0.00 -25.99
CA GLU A 119 1.64 -0.75 -27.24
C GLU A 119 0.73 -0.21 -28.36
N LEU A 120 -0.53 0.09 -28.04
CA LEU A 120 -1.47 0.70 -28.99
C LEU A 120 -1.02 2.09 -29.43
N SER A 121 -0.59 2.94 -28.49
CA SER A 121 -0.06 4.27 -28.81
C SER A 121 1.17 4.19 -29.71
N LEU A 122 2.10 3.26 -29.44
CA LEU A 122 3.30 3.05 -30.26
C LEU A 122 2.96 2.57 -31.69
N LEU A 123 1.94 1.73 -31.85
CA LEU A 123 1.48 1.30 -33.17
C LEU A 123 0.84 2.45 -33.96
N GLN A 124 0.05 3.31 -33.30
CA GLN A 124 -0.54 4.49 -33.93
C GLN A 124 0.53 5.48 -34.39
N GLU A 125 1.53 5.78 -33.57
CA GLU A 125 2.64 6.66 -33.95
C GLU A 125 3.44 6.13 -35.15
N LYS A 126 3.73 4.82 -35.18
CA LYS A 126 4.43 4.19 -36.31
C LYS A 126 3.58 4.20 -37.57
N GLY A 127 2.27 3.99 -37.45
CA GLY A 127 1.32 4.14 -38.54
C GLY A 127 1.36 5.56 -39.11
N LEU A 128 1.14 6.57 -38.29
CA LEU A 128 1.14 7.98 -38.73
C LEU A 128 2.45 8.39 -39.42
N ARG A 129 3.61 7.99 -38.89
CA ARG A 129 4.92 8.26 -39.53
C ARG A 129 5.13 7.52 -40.85
N GLY A 130 4.58 6.32 -41.01
CA GLY A 130 4.65 5.57 -42.27
C GLY A 130 3.87 6.27 -43.39
N TRP A 131 2.71 6.86 -43.05
CA TRP A 131 1.86 7.56 -44.01
C TRP A 131 2.42 8.95 -44.37
N GLU A 132 3.12 9.62 -43.46
CA GLU A 132 3.83 10.89 -43.75
C GLU A 132 5.03 10.70 -44.70
N LEU A 133 5.67 9.53 -44.70
CA LEU A 133 6.78 9.21 -45.61
C LEU A 133 6.33 8.74 -47.01
N GLU A 134 5.06 8.34 -47.17
CA GLU A 134 4.49 7.93 -48.47
C GLU A 134 3.85 9.10 -49.24
N ILE A 135 3.60 10.24 -48.58
CA ILE A 135 2.95 11.43 -49.16
C ILE A 135 3.97 12.54 -49.54
N ASN A 136 5.27 12.31 -49.33
CA ASN A 136 6.36 13.25 -49.63
C ASN A 136 7.37 12.63 -50.60
#